data_AF-A0A075P1R0-F1
#
_entry.id   AF-A0A075P1R0-F1
#
_cell.length_a   1.000
_cell.length_b   1.000
_cell.length_c   1.000
_cell.angle_alpha   90.00
_cell.angle_beta   90.00
_cell.angle_gamma   90.00
#
_symmetry.space_group_name_H-M   'P 1'
#
loop_
_entity.id
_entity.type
_entity.pdbx_description
1 polymer ?
#
loop_
_entity_poly.entity_id
_entity_poly.type
_entity_poly.pdbx_seq_one_letter_code
_entity_poly.pdbx_strand_id
1 'polypeptide(L)'
;MEDYSPNKIPNSTRIFNIILALFLIGICFYAGINDVLVYPGVRGSGSVELTGMPLLFFCVALVSSAINAALTVIDHYDKRDNEKSYKQMSFYLNILSIFAIILAFGYQFIINQESVVVIGNVS
;
A
#
# COMPACT_ATOMS: atom_id res chain seq x y z
N MET A 1 21.10 -7.24 35.37
CA MET A 1 20.17 -7.48 34.24
C MET A 1 19.43 -6.18 34.08
N GLU A 2 19.66 -5.45 32.97
CA GLU A 2 18.85 -4.26 32.70
C GLU A 2 17.40 -4.72 32.53
N ASP A 3 16.50 -4.09 33.28
CA ASP A 3 15.08 -4.42 33.26
C ASP A 3 14.50 -3.97 31.92
N TYR A 4 14.10 -4.91 31.08
CA TYR A 4 13.54 -4.61 29.76
C TYR A 4 12.23 -3.84 29.93
N SER A 5 12.23 -2.55 29.57
CA SER A 5 11.01 -1.74 29.54
C SER A 5 10.36 -1.84 28.17
N PRO A 6 9.12 -2.37 28.05
CA PRO A 6 8.40 -2.41 26.79
C PRO A 6 8.26 -1.02 26.16
N ASN A 7 8.20 -1.00 24.82
CA ASN A 7 8.02 0.22 24.05
C ASN A 7 6.67 0.88 24.36
N LYS A 8 6.70 2.14 24.84
CA LYS A 8 5.50 2.89 25.20
C LYS A 8 5.02 3.71 24.02
N ILE A 9 4.16 3.12 23.22
CA ILE A 9 3.51 3.80 22.09
C ILE A 9 2.27 4.56 22.60
N PRO A 10 2.10 5.85 22.23
CA PRO A 10 0.94 6.64 22.62
C PRO A 10 -0.39 5.99 22.19
N ASN A 11 -1.41 6.09 23.04
CA ASN A 11 -2.74 5.55 22.76
C ASN A 11 -3.33 6.10 21.44
N SER A 12 -3.11 7.39 21.14
CA SER A 12 -3.57 8.04 19.91
C SER A 12 -2.97 7.39 18.66
N THR A 13 -1.67 7.12 18.66
CA THR A 13 -0.97 6.47 17.55
C THR A 13 -1.49 5.05 17.31
N ARG A 14 -1.77 4.30 18.38
CA ARG A 14 -2.34 2.95 18.25
C ARG A 14 -3.74 2.97 17.65
N ILE A 15 -4.61 3.87 18.13
CA ILE A 15 -5.97 4.00 17.60
C ILE A 15 -5.93 4.43 16.12
N PHE A 16 -5.08 5.40 15.79
CA PHE A 16 -4.88 5.83 14.41
C PHE A 16 -4.43 4.67 13.51
N ASN A 17 -3.45 3.87 13.95
CA ASN A 17 -2.95 2.73 13.17
C ASN A 17 -4.01 1.63 13.00
N ILE A 18 -4.85 1.38 13.99
CA ILE A 18 -5.98 0.44 13.87
C ILE A 18 -6.98 0.95 12.83
N ILE A 19 -7.39 2.22 12.94
CA ILE A 19 -8.32 2.85 12.00
C ILE A 19 -7.74 2.82 10.58
N LEU A 20 -6.45 3.17 10.44
CA LEU A 20 -5.75 3.16 9.16
C LEU A 20 -5.70 1.74 8.57
N ALA A 21 -5.35 0.72 9.36
CA ALA A 21 -5.33 -0.67 8.89
C ALA A 21 -6.72 -1.13 8.41
N LEU A 22 -7.76 -0.84 9.18
CA LEU A 22 -9.14 -1.17 8.81
C LEU A 22 -9.58 -0.43 7.54
N PHE A 23 -9.21 0.84 7.42
CA PHE A 23 -9.51 1.65 6.23
C PHE A 23 -8.82 1.11 4.99
N LEU A 24 -7.53 0.78 5.07
CA LEU A 24 -6.76 0.20 3.96
C LEU A 24 -7.32 -1.16 3.52
N ILE A 25 -7.66 -2.02 4.48
CA ILE A 25 -8.31 -3.31 4.21
C ILE A 25 -9.70 -3.07 3.57
N GLY A 26 -10.47 -2.11 4.08
CA GLY A 26 -11.77 -1.74 3.53
C GLY A 26 -11.69 -1.28 2.08
N ILE A 27 -10.71 -0.44 1.73
CA ILE A 27 -10.45 -0.05 0.34
C ILE A 27 -10.08 -1.26 -0.51
N CYS A 28 -9.21 -2.15 -0.01
CA CYS A 28 -8.81 -3.35 -0.73
C CYS A 28 -10.02 -4.25 -1.05
N PHE A 29 -10.93 -4.44 -0.08
CA PHE A 29 -12.17 -5.19 -0.30
C PHE A 29 -13.11 -4.48 -1.28
N TYR A 30 -13.30 -3.17 -1.12
CA TYR A 30 -14.11 -2.39 -2.04
C TYR A 30 -13.59 -2.50 -3.48
N ALA A 31 -12.28 -2.35 -3.68
CA ALA A 31 -11.61 -2.50 -4.95
C ALA A 31 -11.81 -3.91 -5.53
N GLY A 32 -11.65 -4.96 -4.71
CA GLY A 32 -11.83 -6.35 -5.14
C GLY A 32 -13.27 -6.73 -5.47
N ILE A 33 -14.27 -6.11 -4.84
CA ILE A 33 -15.69 -6.35 -5.15
C ILE A 33 -16.10 -5.67 -6.46
N ASN A 34 -15.55 -4.48 -6.73
CA ASN A 34 -15.92 -3.69 -7.90
C ASN A 34 -15.01 -3.95 -9.12
N ASP A 35 -13.92 -4.71 -8.94
CA ASP A 35 -12.86 -4.94 -9.95
C ASP A 35 -12.24 -3.66 -10.54
N VAL A 36 -12.50 -2.52 -9.91
CA VAL A 36 -12.00 -1.20 -10.31
C VAL A 36 -11.76 -0.33 -9.10
N LEU A 37 -10.69 0.45 -9.14
CA LEU A 37 -10.47 1.57 -8.24
C LEU A 37 -10.21 2.83 -9.06
N VAL A 38 -11.10 3.81 -8.92
CA VAL A 38 -11.04 5.07 -9.67
C VAL A 38 -10.43 6.16 -8.81
N TYR A 39 -9.32 6.72 -9.28
CA TYR A 39 -8.72 7.92 -8.71
C TYR A 39 -9.20 9.15 -9.49
N PRO A 40 -9.81 10.15 -8.83
CA PRO A 40 -10.24 11.37 -9.49
C PRO A 40 -9.01 12.14 -10.01
N GLY A 41 -8.97 12.39 -11.31
CA GLY A 41 -7.92 13.18 -11.94
C GLY A 41 -7.86 14.60 -11.39
N VAL A 42 -6.67 15.19 -11.37
CA VAL A 42 -6.49 16.61 -11.03
C VAL A 42 -6.56 17.47 -12.28
N ARG A 43 -7.38 18.54 -12.23
CA ARG A 43 -7.46 19.67 -13.19
C ARG A 43 -7.01 19.35 -14.62
N GLY A 44 -7.94 18.88 -15.45
CA GLY A 44 -7.71 18.65 -16.88
C GLY A 44 -7.12 17.29 -17.24
N SER A 45 -6.68 16.49 -16.25
CA SER A 45 -6.43 15.07 -16.44
C SER A 45 -7.72 14.25 -16.24
N GLY A 46 -7.89 13.20 -17.04
CA GLY A 46 -8.97 12.22 -16.86
C GLY A 46 -8.81 11.43 -15.56
N SER A 47 -9.85 10.68 -15.17
CA SER A 47 -9.76 9.72 -14.08
C SER A 47 -8.70 8.66 -14.39
N VAL A 48 -7.97 8.22 -13.36
CA VAL A 48 -7.09 7.05 -13.45
C VAL A 48 -7.84 5.87 -12.86
N GLU A 49 -8.12 4.89 -13.70
CA GLU A 49 -8.82 3.67 -13.29
C GLU A 49 -7.79 2.55 -13.20
N LEU A 50 -7.64 1.98 -12.00
CA LEU A 50 -6.85 0.77 -11.79
C LEU A 50 -7.79 -0.42 -11.94
N THR A 51 -7.53 -1.27 -12.93
CA THR A 51 -8.26 -2.51 -13.19
C THR A 51 -7.28 -3.65 -13.39
N GLY A 52 -7.73 -4.90 -13.23
CA GLY A 52 -6.90 -6.09 -13.50
C GLY A 52 -5.57 -6.13 -12.72
N MET A 53 -4.45 -6.26 -13.42
CA MET A 53 -3.12 -6.42 -12.79
C MET A 53 -2.66 -5.20 -11.97
N PRO A 54 -2.76 -3.94 -12.45
CA PRO A 54 -2.56 -2.74 -11.65
C PRO A 54 -3.31 -2.73 -10.32
N LEU A 55 -4.57 -3.15 -10.34
CA LEU A 55 -5.41 -3.20 -9.16
C LEU A 55 -4.89 -4.21 -8.14
N LEU A 56 -4.44 -5.38 -8.59
CA LEU A 56 -3.85 -6.41 -7.73
C LEU A 56 -2.56 -5.93 -7.07
N PHE A 57 -1.66 -5.28 -7.81
CA PHE A 57 -0.45 -4.69 -7.23
C PHE A 57 -0.80 -3.62 -6.20
N PHE A 58 -1.80 -2.78 -6.49
CA PHE A 58 -2.25 -1.79 -5.53
C PHE A 58 -2.84 -2.43 -4.25
N CYS A 59 -3.61 -3.51 -4.38
CA CYS A 59 -4.13 -4.28 -3.24
C CYS A 59 -3.00 -4.87 -2.38
N VAL A 60 -1.94 -5.40 -2.99
CA VAL A 60 -0.75 -5.88 -2.25
C VAL A 60 -0.12 -4.75 -1.44
N ALA A 61 -0.04 -3.55 -2.00
CA ALA A 61 0.47 -2.39 -1.27
C ALA A 61 -0.42 -2.03 -0.06
N LEU A 62 -1.75 -1.98 -0.25
CA LEU A 62 -2.70 -1.68 0.81
C LEU A 62 -2.61 -2.69 1.96
N VAL A 63 -2.58 -3.99 1.64
CA VAL A 63 -2.45 -5.05 2.64
C VAL A 63 -1.11 -4.97 3.37
N SER A 64 -0.01 -4.73 2.65
CA SER A 64 1.33 -4.58 3.26
C SER A 64 1.38 -3.40 4.23
N SER A 65 0.80 -2.27 3.84
CA SER A 65 0.67 -1.09 4.69
C SER A 65 -0.23 -1.33 5.91
N ALA A 66 -1.33 -2.09 5.74
CA ALA A 66 -2.22 -2.45 6.84
C ALA A 66 -1.53 -3.37 7.86
N ILE A 67 -0.76 -4.36 7.39
CA ILE A 67 0.05 -5.23 8.25
C ILE A 67 1.09 -4.38 9.00
N ASN A 68 1.73 -3.41 8.33
CA ASN A 68 2.71 -2.54 8.97
C ASN A 68 2.10 -1.68 10.08
N ALA A 69 0.91 -1.11 9.85
CA ALA A 69 0.17 -0.39 10.87
C ALA A 69 -0.21 -1.30 12.06
N ALA A 70 -0.64 -2.54 11.78
CA ALA A 70 -0.93 -3.53 12.81
C ALA A 70 0.32 -3.94 13.61
N LEU A 71 1.49 -4.10 12.97
CA LEU A 71 2.75 -4.41 13.66
C LEU A 71 3.12 -3.35 14.70
N THR A 72 2.86 -2.07 14.41
CA THR A 72 3.10 -1.00 15.38
C THR A 72 2.26 -1.20 16.65
N VAL A 73 1.03 -1.69 16.51
CA VAL A 73 0.16 -1.98 17.66
C VAL A 73 0.62 -3.25 18.38
N ILE A 74 1.03 -4.28 17.65
CA ILE A 74 1.53 -5.54 18.21
C ILE A 74 2.82 -5.32 19.00
N ASP A 75 3.77 -4.52 18.48
CA ASP A 75 5.04 -4.17 19.15
C ASP A 75 4.79 -3.55 20.54
N HIS A 76 3.72 -2.76 20.69
CA HIS A 76 3.35 -2.20 21.99
C HIS A 76 2.86 -3.24 23.00
N TYR A 77 2.15 -4.28 22.54
CA TYR A 77 1.63 -5.34 23.41
C TYR A 77 2.62 -6.48 23.60
N ASP A 78 3.67 -6.57 22.78
CA ASP A 78 4.73 -7.55 22.94
C ASP A 78 5.62 -7.18 24.14
N LYS A 79 5.86 -8.17 25.01
CA LYS A 79 6.69 -8.03 26.21
C LYS A 79 8.09 -8.62 26.02
N ARG A 80 8.38 -9.18 24.84
CA ARG A 80 9.67 -9.77 24.47
C ARG A 80 10.59 -8.70 23.87
N ASP A 81 11.90 -8.84 24.07
CA ASP A 81 12.91 -7.96 23.44
C ASP A 81 13.08 -8.26 21.94
N ASN A 82 12.05 -7.97 21.17
CA ASN A 82 11.95 -8.23 19.73
C ASN A 82 11.86 -6.95 18.89
N GLU A 83 12.16 -5.78 19.47
CA GLU A 83 12.02 -4.47 18.80
C GLU A 83 12.75 -4.41 17.45
N LYS A 84 13.93 -5.04 17.39
CA LYS A 84 14.72 -5.08 16.15
C LYS A 84 14.01 -5.84 15.04
N SER A 85 13.33 -6.93 15.37
CA SER A 85 12.56 -7.73 14.41
C SER A 85 11.34 -6.96 13.90
N TYR A 86 10.61 -6.26 14.77
CA TYR A 86 9.49 -5.40 14.33
C TYR A 86 9.95 -4.27 13.42
N LYS A 87 11.06 -3.60 13.75
CA LYS A 87 11.66 -2.56 12.89
C LYS A 87 12.07 -3.10 11.52
N GLN A 88 12.69 -4.28 11.48
CA GLN A 88 13.08 -4.92 10.22
C GLN A 88 11.86 -5.31 9.37
N MET A 89 10.85 -5.92 9.99
CA MET A 89 9.61 -6.30 9.29
C MET A 89 8.88 -5.07 8.75
N SER A 90 8.80 -4.00 9.54
CA SER A 90 8.22 -2.72 9.13
C SER A 90 8.94 -2.14 7.92
N PHE A 91 10.27 -2.20 7.90
CA PHE A 91 11.08 -1.75 6.78
C PHE A 91 10.79 -2.55 5.50
N TYR A 92 10.75 -3.88 5.58
CA TYR A 92 10.44 -4.73 4.42
C TYR A 92 9.02 -4.50 3.89
N LEU A 93 8.02 -4.37 4.77
CA LEU A 93 6.64 -4.09 4.38
C LEU A 93 6.49 -2.72 3.72
N ASN A 94 7.20 -1.71 4.21
CA ASN A 94 7.23 -0.38 3.59
C ASN A 94 7.84 -0.43 2.19
N ILE A 95 8.98 -1.11 2.02
CA ILE A 95 9.61 -1.27 0.70
C ILE A 95 8.66 -2.00 -0.25
N LEU A 96 8.07 -3.12 0.20
CA LEU A 96 7.13 -3.89 -0.60
C LEU A 96 5.93 -3.05 -1.03
N SER A 97 5.37 -2.27 -0.11
CA SER A 97 4.24 -1.38 -0.38
C SER A 97 4.59 -0.31 -1.43
N ILE A 98 5.71 0.40 -1.25
CA ILE A 98 6.17 1.42 -2.20
C ILE A 98 6.43 0.81 -3.58
N PHE A 99 7.11 -0.33 -3.61
CA PHE A 99 7.41 -1.03 -4.85
C PHE A 99 6.14 -1.46 -5.59
N ALA A 100 5.16 -2.00 -4.86
CA ALA A 100 3.89 -2.42 -5.42
C ALA A 100 3.05 -1.23 -5.93
N ILE A 101 3.10 -0.06 -5.26
CA ILE A 101 2.48 1.18 -5.76
C ILE A 101 3.13 1.61 -7.08
N ILE A 102 4.46 1.64 -7.14
CA ILE A 102 5.19 2.01 -8.37
C ILE A 102 4.82 1.07 -9.51
N LEU A 103 4.75 -0.24 -9.25
CA LEU A 103 4.32 -1.21 -10.26
C LEU A 103 2.87 -0.99 -10.70
N ALA A 104 1.94 -0.74 -9.77
CA ALA A 104 0.54 -0.52 -10.08
C ALA A 104 0.36 0.66 -11.06
N PHE A 105 0.89 1.83 -10.68
CA PHE A 105 0.74 3.04 -11.50
C PHE A 105 1.64 3.02 -12.75
N GLY A 106 2.86 2.47 -12.66
CA GLY A 106 3.75 2.33 -13.81
C GLY A 106 3.17 1.41 -14.87
N TYR A 107 2.58 0.28 -14.47
CA TYR A 107 1.92 -0.64 -15.39
C TYR A 107 0.66 -0.02 -16.00
N GLN A 108 -0.17 0.65 -15.19
CA GLN A 108 -1.33 1.38 -15.71
C GLN A 108 -0.93 2.46 -16.72
N PHE A 109 0.15 3.20 -16.43
CA PHE A 109 0.67 4.22 -17.33
C PHE A 109 1.12 3.62 -18.67
N ILE A 110 1.85 2.49 -18.65
CA ILE A 110 2.31 1.81 -19.87
C ILE A 110 1.12 1.35 -20.72
N ILE A 111 0.08 0.78 -20.12
CA ILE A 111 -1.12 0.32 -20.86
C ILE A 111 -1.88 1.50 -21.47
N ASN A 112 -1.93 2.63 -20.76
CA ASN A 112 -2.65 3.82 -21.22
C ASN A 112 -1.90 4.60 -22.32
N GLN A 113 -0.69 4.21 -22.69
CA GLN A 113 -0.03 4.78 -23.87
C GLN A 113 -0.70 4.23 -25.13
N GLU A 114 -1.24 5.12 -25.97
CA GLU A 114 -1.69 4.72 -27.31
C GLU A 114 -0.50 4.09 -28.06
N SER A 115 -0.72 2.93 -28.68
CA SER A 115 0.28 2.33 -29.54
C SER A 115 0.51 3.26 -30.72
N VAL A 116 1.62 4.00 -30.71
CA VAL A 116 2.06 4.79 -31.86
C VAL A 116 2.53 3.81 -32.93
N VAL A 117 1.60 3.21 -33.67
CA VAL A 117 1.93 2.50 -34.91
C VAL A 117 2.18 3.59 -35.95
N VAL A 118 3.45 4.02 -36.06
CA VAL A 118 3.90 4.80 -37.23
C VAL A 118 3.93 3.84 -38.41
N ILE A 119 2.77 3.60 -39.03
CA ILE A 119 2.74 3.05 -40.38
C ILE A 119 3.24 4.18 -41.28
N GLY A 120 4.55 4.22 -41.50
CA GLY A 120 5.12 5.07 -42.53
C GLY A 120 4.46 4.69 -43.86
N ASN A 121 3.62 5.59 -44.37
CA ASN A 121 3.22 5.54 -45.77
C ASN A 121 4.49 5.77 -46.60
N VAL A 122 5.16 4.69 -46.96
CA VAL A 122 6.09 4.68 -48.09
C VAL A 122 5.23 4.47 -49.33
N SER A 123 4.69 5.58 -49.84
CA SER A 123 4.13 5.69 -51.19
C SER A 123 5.09 6.46 -52.07
#